data_AF-A0A538KQ44-F1
#
_entry.id   AF-A0A538KQ44-F1
#
_cell.length_a   1.000
_cell.length_b   1.000
_cell.length_c   1.000
_cell.angle_alpha   90.00
_cell.angle_beta   90.00
_cell.angle_gamma   90.00
#
_symmetry.space_group_name_H-M   'P 1'
#
loop_
_entity.id
_entity.type
_entity.pdbx_description
1 polymer ?
#
loop_
_entity_poly.entity_id
_entity_poly.type
_entity_poly.pdbx_seq_one_letter_code
_entity_poly.pdbx_strand_id
1 'polypeptide(L)'
;MEGPLPKLIPTSAAAAALATLALAGTAAADPAYPTGAAAPAAPTTNPVVEWNRALLTIVRTPGAQPATVHPTRSFALLHAAIYDAVVSIDHSAPAYRVAINAPRRASRPAAADAAAATVLDALYPSTSSTTDTQLREDLSALGGGGRVQDGARVGRTVATRLLALRANDGSAATPPAYTSTAQPGDFTPPPPALAAPVFTHWSQVTPFVLRTAGQLRPAAPPPVTSPAYSAALREAESLGSATSTTRTDDQTQVARFWAAPIWNYWNEIAQSAVLAKRADLDTSARAFALMDLAQADTTIAFYDAKYAYRVWRPVSAIRATDDSGWTPLATTPSDPSYPGAHSAISAASAAVLTAVLGGHQHIAVTSEALPGVTRSFTSFRAAALEAGLSRIYAGVHTRFDHEAGATLGQQVGRFVLDRALRPARAKARARATAAAAGATVAVARSRLGAILVDGKGLTLYDFVKDKGTESTCYGACAALWPPFTTKGKPHAGRGVRAALLGTTKRKDGTLEVTYNRHPLYYYVADKRPGQTTGQGLPQFGAPWWVLSPSGREIHRVR
;
A
#
# COMPACT_ATOMS: atom_id res chain seq x y z
N MET A 1 -1.67 -65.10 25.10
CA MET A 1 -0.97 -65.21 26.41
C MET A 1 -0.64 -63.79 26.83
N GLU A 2 -1.63 -63.02 27.29
CA GLU A 2 -2.06 -62.91 28.71
C GLU A 2 -1.01 -62.20 29.59
N GLY A 3 -1.41 -61.07 30.19
CA GLY A 3 -0.59 -60.06 30.89
C GLY A 3 -0.15 -60.44 32.32
N PRO A 4 -0.06 -59.52 33.33
CA PRO A 4 -0.60 -58.15 33.41
C PRO A 4 0.33 -57.05 34.02
N LEU A 5 -0.22 -55.83 34.07
CA LEU A 5 0.24 -54.59 34.76
C LEU A 5 0.30 -54.72 36.30
N PRO A 6 0.89 -53.73 37.01
CA PRO A 6 0.02 -52.77 37.73
C PRO A 6 0.48 -51.28 37.72
N LYS A 7 -0.50 -50.41 38.00
CA LYS A 7 -0.43 -48.95 38.23
C LYS A 7 -0.04 -48.64 39.68
N LEU A 8 0.43 -47.41 39.97
CA LEU A 8 0.06 -46.58 41.15
C LEU A 8 0.56 -45.12 40.99
N ILE A 9 -0.29 -44.16 41.39
CA ILE A 9 -0.13 -42.71 41.65
C ILE A 9 -0.74 -42.49 43.07
N PRO A 10 -0.74 -41.33 43.79
CA PRO A 10 0.11 -40.12 43.89
C PRO A 10 0.62 -39.83 45.33
N THR A 11 1.48 -38.82 45.53
CA THR A 11 1.48 -38.00 46.75
C THR A 11 1.81 -36.52 46.47
N SER A 12 1.23 -35.68 47.33
CA SER A 12 1.06 -34.23 47.24
C SER A 12 1.99 -33.43 48.16
N ALA A 13 2.25 -32.18 47.77
CA ALA A 13 2.42 -30.95 48.57
C ALA A 13 3.54 -30.82 49.63
N ALA A 14 4.38 -29.78 49.46
CA ALA A 14 4.75 -28.86 50.54
C ALA A 14 5.26 -27.53 49.96
N ALA A 15 4.61 -26.44 50.37
CA ALA A 15 5.02 -25.06 50.14
C ALA A 15 6.06 -24.65 51.20
N ALA A 16 7.07 -23.88 50.79
CA ALA A 16 7.97 -23.19 51.71
C ALA A 16 7.89 -21.68 51.47
N ALA A 17 7.38 -20.97 52.48
CA ALA A 17 7.38 -19.53 52.59
C ALA A 17 8.78 -19.04 53.01
N LEU A 18 9.26 -17.96 52.39
CA LEU A 18 10.37 -17.17 52.90
C LEU A 18 9.98 -15.69 52.84
N ALA A 19 9.76 -15.14 54.03
CA ALA A 19 9.57 -13.72 54.29
C ALA A 19 10.92 -13.00 54.30
N THR A 20 10.99 -11.81 53.71
CA THR A 20 12.08 -10.85 53.96
C THR A 20 11.53 -9.44 54.15
N LEU A 21 12.19 -8.76 55.09
CA LEU A 21 11.74 -7.61 55.86
C LEU A 21 11.56 -6.33 55.02
N ALA A 22 10.56 -5.54 55.44
CA ALA A 22 10.42 -4.13 55.11
C ALA A 22 11.39 -3.28 55.96
N LEU A 23 12.08 -2.34 55.32
CA LEU A 23 12.75 -1.21 55.96
C LEU A 23 12.07 0.08 55.50
N ALA A 24 11.47 0.78 56.46
CA ALA A 24 10.81 2.06 56.29
C ALA A 24 11.84 3.17 56.02
N GLY A 25 11.71 3.84 54.87
CA GLY A 25 12.39 5.10 54.58
C GLY A 25 11.37 6.24 54.63
N THR A 26 11.51 7.14 55.59
CA THR A 26 10.73 8.37 55.71
C THR A 26 11.16 9.38 54.64
N ALA A 27 10.29 9.63 53.65
CA ALA A 27 10.41 10.77 52.75
C ALA A 27 9.34 11.81 53.13
N ALA A 28 9.80 13.04 53.34
CA ALA A 28 9.01 14.19 53.76
C ALA A 28 7.90 14.55 52.76
N ALA A 29 6.79 15.04 53.30
CA ALA A 29 5.64 15.53 52.54
C ALA A 29 5.91 16.93 51.96
N ASP A 30 5.73 17.07 50.64
CA ASP A 30 5.60 18.37 49.97
C ASP A 30 4.13 18.83 49.98
N PRO A 31 3.87 20.15 50.00
CA PRO A 31 2.54 20.70 50.25
C PRO A 31 1.59 20.52 49.06
N ALA A 32 0.33 20.26 49.39
CA ALA A 32 -0.77 20.07 48.47
C ALA A 32 -1.05 21.33 47.62
N TYR A 33 -1.09 21.17 46.30
CA TYR A 33 -1.71 22.13 45.38
C TYR A 33 -3.18 21.74 45.14
N PRO A 34 -4.11 22.71 45.02
CA PRO A 34 -5.53 22.43 44.90
C PRO A 34 -5.85 21.72 43.58
N THR A 35 -6.77 20.76 43.69
CA THR A 35 -7.31 19.92 42.64
C THR A 35 -8.03 20.74 41.56
N GLY A 36 -7.35 21.01 40.45
CA GLY A 36 -8.00 21.37 39.21
C GLY A 36 -8.79 20.18 38.67
N ALA A 37 -10.07 20.39 38.35
CA ALA A 37 -11.00 19.37 37.86
C ALA A 37 -10.34 18.43 36.85
N ALA A 38 -10.41 17.12 37.13
CA ALA A 38 -9.95 16.09 36.22
C ALA A 38 -10.66 16.27 34.88
N ALA A 39 -9.88 16.52 33.82
CA ALA A 39 -10.35 16.35 32.46
C ALA A 39 -10.89 14.92 32.32
N PRO A 40 -12.01 14.69 31.60
CA PRO A 40 -12.53 13.34 31.41
C PRO A 40 -11.42 12.46 30.81
N ALA A 41 -11.15 11.32 31.46
CA ALA A 41 -10.20 10.34 30.98
C ALA A 41 -10.54 9.99 29.52
N ALA A 42 -9.55 10.05 28.64
CA ALA A 42 -9.70 9.54 27.27
C ALA A 42 -10.14 8.07 27.33
N PRO A 43 -11.00 7.59 26.42
CA PRO A 43 -11.38 6.18 26.39
C PRO A 43 -10.12 5.32 26.26
N THR A 44 -10.00 4.32 27.13
CA THR A 44 -8.79 3.51 27.34
C THR A 44 -8.53 2.47 26.25
N THR A 45 -9.43 2.32 25.27
CA THR A 45 -9.37 1.33 24.19
C THR A 45 -9.36 1.98 22.81
N ASN A 46 -8.48 1.50 21.92
CA ASN A 46 -8.42 1.94 20.52
C ASN A 46 -9.31 1.00 19.70
N PRO A 47 -10.48 1.46 19.21
CA PRO A 47 -11.46 0.59 18.58
C PRO A 47 -10.90 -0.09 17.31
N VAL A 48 -10.00 0.57 16.58
CA VAL A 48 -9.33 -0.01 15.40
C VAL A 48 -8.55 -1.27 15.78
N VAL A 49 -7.87 -1.24 16.93
CA VAL A 49 -7.07 -2.36 17.43
C VAL A 49 -7.95 -3.47 17.96
N GLU A 50 -9.00 -3.18 18.73
CA GLU A 50 -9.87 -4.21 19.27
C GLU A 50 -10.60 -4.98 18.16
N TRP A 51 -11.13 -4.27 17.17
CA TRP A 51 -11.79 -4.91 16.03
C TRP A 51 -10.82 -5.63 15.09
N ASN A 52 -9.55 -5.19 15.01
CA ASN A 52 -8.49 -5.95 14.37
C ASN A 52 -8.24 -7.30 15.08
N ARG A 53 -8.21 -7.32 16.41
CA ARG A 53 -8.07 -8.56 17.21
C ARG A 53 -9.27 -9.49 17.05
N ALA A 54 -10.47 -8.93 16.96
CA ALA A 54 -11.67 -9.71 16.69
C ALA A 54 -11.55 -10.41 15.33
N LEU A 55 -11.18 -9.69 14.26
CA LEU A 55 -10.98 -10.32 12.95
C LEU A 55 -9.82 -11.32 12.93
N LEU A 56 -8.70 -11.04 13.60
CA LEU A 56 -7.60 -11.99 13.76
C LEU A 56 -8.09 -13.30 14.42
N THR A 57 -8.89 -13.20 15.48
CA THR A 57 -9.50 -14.39 16.13
C THR A 57 -10.37 -15.18 15.15
N ILE A 58 -11.19 -14.50 14.35
CA ILE A 58 -12.06 -15.15 13.35
C ILE A 58 -11.23 -15.86 12.29
N VAL A 59 -10.26 -15.20 11.65
CA VAL A 59 -9.49 -15.80 10.54
C VAL A 59 -8.53 -16.89 11.01
N ARG A 60 -8.21 -16.94 12.31
CA ARG A 60 -7.46 -18.03 12.96
C ARG A 60 -8.33 -19.21 13.33
N THR A 61 -9.64 -19.02 13.46
CA THR A 61 -10.57 -20.08 13.84
C THR A 61 -10.79 -21.01 12.65
N PRO A 62 -10.45 -22.31 12.76
CA PRO A 62 -10.63 -23.27 11.67
C PRO A 62 -12.08 -23.29 11.17
N GLY A 63 -12.25 -23.16 9.85
CA GLY A 63 -13.56 -23.19 9.19
C GLY A 63 -14.40 -21.91 9.28
N ALA A 64 -13.99 -20.91 10.07
CA ALA A 64 -14.72 -19.64 10.14
C ALA A 64 -14.54 -18.80 8.86
N GLN A 65 -13.32 -18.76 8.31
CA GLN A 65 -13.04 -18.14 7.02
C GLN A 65 -13.47 -19.08 5.87
N PRO A 66 -14.27 -18.60 4.90
CA PRO A 66 -14.53 -19.37 3.68
C PRO A 66 -13.24 -19.69 2.93
N ALA A 67 -12.98 -20.97 2.65
CA ALA A 67 -11.70 -21.44 2.08
C ALA A 67 -11.35 -20.84 0.70
N THR A 68 -12.35 -20.37 -0.04
CA THR A 68 -12.18 -19.75 -1.36
C THR A 68 -12.11 -18.23 -1.32
N VAL A 69 -12.27 -17.60 -0.16
CA VAL A 69 -12.19 -16.15 0.03
C VAL A 69 -10.91 -15.81 0.78
N HIS A 70 -10.01 -15.04 0.16
CA HIS A 70 -8.76 -14.67 0.79
C HIS A 70 -8.99 -13.64 1.93
N PRO A 71 -8.43 -13.85 3.14
CA PRO A 71 -8.69 -12.98 4.31
C PRO A 71 -8.32 -11.51 4.16
N THR A 72 -7.35 -11.17 3.29
CA THR A 72 -6.97 -9.77 3.04
C THR A 72 -8.15 -8.93 2.55
N ARG A 73 -9.15 -9.53 1.89
CA ARG A 73 -10.41 -8.86 1.55
C ARG A 73 -11.19 -8.45 2.79
N SER A 74 -11.28 -9.33 3.79
CA SER A 74 -12.02 -9.06 5.03
C SER A 74 -11.35 -7.95 5.84
N PHE A 75 -10.03 -7.97 5.94
CA PHE A 75 -9.27 -6.88 6.57
C PHE A 75 -9.47 -5.54 5.83
N ALA A 76 -9.42 -5.54 4.50
CA ALA A 76 -9.64 -4.34 3.70
C ALA A 76 -11.05 -3.76 3.89
N LEU A 77 -12.09 -4.60 3.90
CA LEU A 77 -13.47 -4.17 4.14
C LEU A 77 -13.65 -3.61 5.56
N LEU A 78 -13.12 -4.30 6.56
CA LEU A 78 -13.20 -3.90 7.97
C LEU A 78 -12.60 -2.50 8.16
N HIS A 79 -11.34 -2.34 7.79
CA HIS A 79 -10.59 -1.12 8.08
C HIS A 79 -10.97 0.03 7.16
N ALA A 80 -11.40 -0.23 5.92
CA ALA A 80 -11.99 0.81 5.07
C ALA A 80 -13.33 1.32 5.62
N ALA A 81 -14.20 0.45 6.15
CA ALA A 81 -15.46 0.86 6.76
C ALA A 81 -15.23 1.69 8.02
N ILE A 82 -14.30 1.27 8.89
CA ILE A 82 -13.89 2.03 10.08
C ILE A 82 -13.39 3.42 9.67
N TYR A 83 -12.47 3.49 8.71
CA TYR A 83 -11.92 4.77 8.23
C TYR A 83 -13.02 5.68 7.68
N ASP A 84 -13.85 5.18 6.75
CA ASP A 84 -14.92 5.96 6.12
C ASP A 84 -15.96 6.46 7.14
N ALA A 85 -16.26 5.67 8.18
CA ALA A 85 -17.16 6.05 9.25
C ALA A 85 -16.60 7.19 10.10
N VAL A 86 -15.31 7.11 10.45
CA VAL A 86 -14.61 8.14 11.23
C VAL A 86 -14.51 9.46 10.45
N VAL A 87 -14.10 9.42 9.18
CA VAL A 87 -13.92 10.64 8.38
C VAL A 87 -15.24 11.24 7.88
N SER A 88 -16.33 10.46 7.86
CA SER A 88 -17.67 10.98 7.58
C SER A 88 -18.18 11.94 8.65
N ILE A 89 -17.65 11.89 9.88
CA ILE A 89 -18.07 12.76 11.00
C ILE A 89 -17.25 14.04 11.06
N ASP A 90 -15.92 13.93 10.92
CA ASP A 90 -15.02 15.08 11.12
C ASP A 90 -14.65 15.81 9.80
N HIS A 91 -14.84 15.16 8.65
CA HIS A 91 -14.42 15.61 7.34
C HIS A 91 -12.93 16.01 7.25
N SER A 92 -12.07 15.41 8.07
CA SER A 92 -10.64 15.73 8.16
C SER A 92 -9.85 15.25 6.94
N ALA A 93 -10.37 14.25 6.23
CA ALA A 93 -9.80 13.67 5.02
C ALA A 93 -10.88 13.12 4.07
N PRO A 94 -10.56 12.89 2.78
CA PRO A 94 -11.46 12.20 1.87
C PRO A 94 -11.68 10.75 2.30
N ALA A 95 -12.94 10.30 2.28
CA ALA A 95 -13.28 8.89 2.37
C ALA A 95 -12.65 8.06 1.24
N TYR A 96 -12.44 6.77 1.49
CA TYR A 96 -12.09 5.77 0.49
C TYR A 96 -13.20 5.66 -0.56
N ARG A 97 -14.43 5.37 -0.15
CA ARG A 97 -15.58 5.22 -1.08
C ARG A 97 -16.88 5.83 -0.57
N VAL A 98 -17.14 5.75 0.73
CA VAL A 98 -18.41 6.15 1.31
C VAL A 98 -18.21 7.32 2.24
N ALA A 99 -18.72 8.48 1.86
CA ALA A 99 -18.86 9.63 2.75
C ALA A 99 -20.35 9.90 2.97
N ILE A 100 -20.76 10.15 4.21
CA ILE A 100 -22.12 10.60 4.53
C ILE A 100 -22.10 11.94 5.26
N ASN A 101 -23.17 12.73 5.12
CA ASN A 101 -23.33 13.96 5.88
C ASN A 101 -23.79 13.60 7.31
N ALA A 102 -22.83 13.47 8.23
CA ALA A 102 -23.09 13.07 9.61
C ALA A 102 -23.15 14.28 10.56
N PRO A 103 -23.91 14.20 11.67
CA PRO A 103 -23.84 15.20 12.73
C PRO A 103 -22.42 15.29 13.30
N ARG A 104 -21.81 16.48 13.32
CA ARG A 104 -20.46 16.68 13.89
C ARG A 104 -20.31 16.27 15.35
N ARG A 105 -21.43 16.21 16.09
CA ARG A 105 -21.48 15.77 17.49
C ARG A 105 -21.42 14.23 17.64
N ALA A 106 -21.62 13.47 16.56
CA ALA A 106 -21.64 12.02 16.60
C ALA A 106 -20.32 11.48 17.15
N SER A 107 -20.40 10.40 17.94
CA SER A 107 -19.22 9.77 18.53
C SER A 107 -18.43 9.02 17.46
N ARG A 108 -17.18 9.46 17.21
CA ARG A 108 -16.27 8.85 16.23
C ARG A 108 -15.85 7.43 16.64
N PRO A 109 -15.51 7.14 17.92
CA PRO A 109 -15.30 5.77 18.37
C PRO A 109 -16.52 4.87 18.12
N ALA A 110 -17.73 5.32 18.50
CA ALA A 110 -18.95 4.53 18.27
C ALA A 110 -19.22 4.25 16.79
N ALA A 111 -18.82 5.17 15.90
CA ALA A 111 -18.91 4.98 14.46
C ALA A 111 -17.90 3.94 13.96
N ALA A 112 -16.67 3.94 14.49
CA ALA A 112 -15.69 2.90 14.22
C ALA A 112 -16.20 1.52 14.69
N ASP A 113 -16.70 1.43 15.93
CA ASP A 113 -17.18 0.17 16.51
C ASP A 113 -18.35 -0.41 15.72
N ALA A 114 -19.36 0.41 15.45
CA ALA A 114 -20.53 -0.05 14.72
C ALA A 114 -20.23 -0.37 13.25
N ALA A 115 -19.29 0.34 12.61
CA ALA A 115 -18.84 -0.02 11.27
C ALA A 115 -18.15 -1.39 11.26
N ALA A 116 -17.27 -1.62 12.24
CA ALA A 116 -16.54 -2.87 12.37
C ALA A 116 -17.46 -4.06 12.60
N ALA A 117 -18.33 -3.97 13.60
CA ALA A 117 -19.32 -5.00 13.90
C ALA A 117 -20.18 -5.34 12.68
N THR A 118 -20.71 -4.32 11.99
CA THR A 118 -21.54 -4.51 10.78
C THR A 118 -20.78 -5.25 9.67
N VAL A 119 -19.49 -4.97 9.47
CA VAL A 119 -18.69 -5.72 8.49
C VAL A 119 -18.48 -7.16 8.95
N LEU A 120 -18.11 -7.39 10.20
CA LEU A 120 -17.85 -8.74 10.69
C LEU A 120 -19.11 -9.60 10.69
N ASP A 121 -20.27 -9.07 11.08
CA ASP A 121 -21.54 -9.80 11.02
C ASP A 121 -21.93 -10.18 9.60
N ALA A 122 -21.70 -9.28 8.64
CA ALA A 122 -22.00 -9.55 7.24
C ALA A 122 -21.07 -10.60 6.62
N LEU A 123 -19.79 -10.60 7.01
CA LEU A 123 -18.79 -11.53 6.48
C LEU A 123 -18.76 -12.88 7.22
N TYR A 124 -19.11 -12.89 8.50
CA TYR A 124 -19.04 -14.04 9.41
C TYR A 124 -20.29 -14.17 10.27
N PRO A 125 -21.46 -14.53 9.69
CA PRO A 125 -22.72 -14.59 10.44
C PRO A 125 -22.69 -15.57 11.63
N SER A 126 -21.83 -16.59 11.58
CA SER A 126 -21.66 -17.54 12.68
C SER A 126 -21.04 -16.93 13.94
N THR A 127 -20.39 -15.76 13.84
CA THR A 127 -19.75 -15.08 14.97
C THR A 127 -20.58 -13.90 15.49
N SER A 128 -21.79 -13.67 14.96
CA SER A 128 -22.56 -12.47 15.26
C SER A 128 -22.94 -12.29 16.72
N SER A 129 -23.22 -13.37 17.45
CA SER A 129 -23.49 -13.28 18.90
C SER A 129 -22.30 -12.68 19.68
N THR A 130 -21.08 -13.06 19.31
CA THR A 130 -19.84 -12.53 19.91
C THR A 130 -19.61 -11.07 19.50
N THR A 131 -19.75 -10.77 18.20
CA THR A 131 -19.62 -9.41 17.66
C THR A 131 -20.64 -8.44 18.27
N ASP A 132 -21.90 -8.83 18.37
CA ASP A 132 -22.98 -8.04 18.96
C ASP A 132 -22.75 -7.77 20.44
N THR A 133 -22.18 -8.73 21.16
CA THR A 133 -21.84 -8.57 22.58
C THR A 133 -20.71 -7.56 22.75
N GLN A 134 -19.62 -7.71 21.99
CA GLN A 134 -18.51 -6.74 21.97
C GLN A 134 -19.02 -5.32 21.63
N LEU A 135 -19.83 -5.17 20.57
CA LEU A 135 -20.38 -3.87 20.19
C LEU A 135 -21.23 -3.25 21.32
N ARG A 136 -22.08 -4.03 21.99
CA ARG A 136 -22.89 -3.52 23.10
C ARG A 136 -22.01 -3.03 24.26
N GLU A 137 -20.96 -3.76 24.58
CA GLU A 137 -20.01 -3.39 25.64
C GLU A 137 -19.24 -2.11 25.28
N ASP A 138 -18.73 -2.01 24.06
CA ASP A 138 -18.02 -0.83 23.57
C ASP A 138 -18.91 0.43 23.56
N LEU A 139 -20.14 0.32 23.06
CA LEU A 139 -21.09 1.44 23.06
C LEU A 139 -21.52 1.84 24.48
N SER A 140 -21.61 0.88 25.40
CA SER A 140 -21.91 1.14 26.81
C SER A 140 -20.76 1.89 27.50
N ALA A 141 -19.51 1.48 27.23
CA ALA A 141 -18.31 2.15 27.75
C ALA A 141 -18.19 3.62 27.30
N LEU A 142 -18.80 3.98 26.17
CA LEU A 142 -18.88 5.36 25.66
C LEU A 142 -20.02 6.19 26.28
N GLY A 143 -20.83 5.62 27.18
CA GLY A 143 -21.86 6.33 27.95
C GLY A 143 -23.28 6.34 27.35
N GLY A 144 -23.57 5.54 26.31
CA GLY A 144 -24.94 5.19 25.87
C GLY A 144 -25.87 6.31 25.33
N GLY A 145 -25.42 7.56 25.26
CA GLY A 145 -26.27 8.73 24.90
C GLY A 145 -26.47 8.98 23.40
N GLY A 146 -27.24 10.02 23.07
CA GLY A 146 -27.59 10.37 21.68
C GLY A 146 -26.40 10.56 20.73
N ARG A 147 -25.25 11.05 21.22
CA ARG A 147 -24.01 11.15 20.44
C ARG A 147 -23.46 9.78 20.04
N VAL A 148 -23.52 8.80 20.94
CA VAL A 148 -23.08 7.41 20.71
C VAL A 148 -24.02 6.75 19.70
N GLN A 149 -25.33 6.93 19.86
CA GLN A 149 -26.33 6.42 18.92
C GLN A 149 -26.19 7.02 17.52
N ASP A 150 -25.95 8.33 17.41
CA ASP A 150 -25.67 9.01 16.14
C ASP A 150 -24.41 8.44 15.48
N GLY A 151 -23.33 8.24 16.26
CA GLY A 151 -22.08 7.62 15.78
C GLY A 151 -22.30 6.19 15.28
N ALA A 152 -22.97 5.36 16.08
CA ALA A 152 -23.26 3.98 15.69
C ALA A 152 -24.13 3.90 14.43
N ARG A 153 -25.06 4.83 14.22
CA ARG A 153 -25.85 4.93 12.98
C ARG A 153 -24.99 5.27 11.77
N VAL A 154 -24.02 6.18 11.93
CA VAL A 154 -23.04 6.50 10.88
C VAL A 154 -22.23 5.27 10.51
N GLY A 155 -21.68 4.57 11.51
CA GLY A 155 -20.88 3.37 11.32
C GLY A 155 -21.61 2.28 10.53
N ARG A 156 -22.82 1.91 10.97
CA ARG A 156 -23.68 0.93 10.26
C ARG A 156 -23.95 1.35 8.82
N THR A 157 -24.33 2.61 8.61
CA THR A 157 -24.67 3.13 7.27
C THR A 157 -23.48 3.05 6.32
N VAL A 158 -22.29 3.44 6.78
CA VAL A 158 -21.07 3.39 6.00
C VAL A 158 -20.70 1.95 5.66
N ALA A 159 -20.66 1.07 6.66
CA ALA A 159 -20.33 -0.34 6.47
C ALA A 159 -21.29 -1.04 5.50
N THR A 160 -22.61 -0.88 5.66
CA THR A 160 -23.61 -1.45 4.74
C THR A 160 -23.40 -0.98 3.30
N ARG A 161 -23.12 0.31 3.08
CA ARG A 161 -22.87 0.85 1.73
C ARG A 161 -21.56 0.32 1.14
N LEU A 162 -20.51 0.20 1.95
CA LEU A 162 -19.23 -0.34 1.52
C LEU A 162 -19.37 -1.83 1.13
N LEU A 163 -20.06 -2.62 1.93
CA LEU A 163 -20.39 -4.02 1.64
C LEU A 163 -21.20 -4.14 0.34
N ALA A 164 -22.21 -3.28 0.14
CA ALA A 164 -23.00 -3.26 -1.09
C ALA A 164 -22.15 -2.95 -2.34
N LEU A 165 -21.19 -2.02 -2.25
CA LEU A 165 -20.23 -1.74 -3.34
C LEU A 165 -19.35 -2.96 -3.68
N ARG A 166 -19.24 -3.92 -2.77
CA ARG A 166 -18.36 -5.09 -2.87
C ARG A 166 -19.11 -6.42 -2.95
N ALA A 167 -20.44 -6.40 -3.00
CA ALA A 167 -21.27 -7.60 -3.02
C ALA A 167 -21.00 -8.51 -4.24
N ASN A 168 -20.71 -7.89 -5.39
CA ASN A 168 -20.45 -8.58 -6.66
C ASN A 168 -19.02 -8.34 -7.15
N ASP A 169 -18.06 -8.26 -6.23
CA ASP A 169 -16.67 -7.96 -6.57
C ASP A 169 -15.89 -9.17 -7.11
N GLY A 170 -16.53 -10.33 -7.27
CA GLY A 170 -15.91 -11.57 -7.77
C GLY A 170 -15.28 -12.45 -6.68
N SER A 171 -15.22 -12.02 -5.42
CA SER A 171 -14.55 -12.82 -4.36
C SER A 171 -15.24 -14.13 -4.06
N ALA A 172 -16.57 -14.17 -4.18
CA ALA A 172 -17.41 -15.33 -3.91
C ALA A 172 -17.58 -16.25 -5.13
N ALA A 173 -16.92 -15.95 -6.25
CA ALA A 173 -16.98 -16.81 -7.43
C ALA A 173 -16.39 -18.19 -7.14
N THR A 174 -16.96 -19.22 -7.75
CA THR A 174 -16.39 -20.57 -7.71
C THR A 174 -15.02 -20.55 -8.41
N PRO A 175 -13.93 -20.97 -7.73
CA PRO A 175 -12.63 -21.03 -8.35
C PRO A 175 -12.66 -21.93 -9.60
N PRO A 176 -12.22 -21.48 -10.79
CA PRO A 176 -12.15 -22.33 -11.96
C PRO A 176 -11.17 -23.48 -11.72
N ALA A 177 -11.47 -24.65 -12.30
CA ALA A 177 -10.57 -25.78 -12.28
C ALA A 177 -9.22 -25.40 -12.92
N TYR A 178 -8.13 -25.83 -12.30
CA TYR A 178 -6.78 -25.64 -12.83
C TYR A 178 -6.29 -26.91 -13.48
N THR A 179 -5.84 -26.82 -14.74
CA THR A 179 -5.27 -27.93 -15.49
C THR A 179 -3.78 -27.67 -15.73
N SER A 180 -2.94 -28.54 -15.18
CA SER A 180 -1.49 -28.53 -15.48
C SER A 180 -1.23 -29.01 -16.91
N THR A 181 -0.24 -28.42 -17.56
CA THR A 181 0.30 -28.89 -18.85
C THR A 181 1.26 -30.07 -18.69
N ALA A 182 1.64 -30.40 -17.45
CA ALA A 182 2.64 -31.40 -17.08
C ALA A 182 4.03 -31.16 -17.70
N GLN A 183 4.28 -29.98 -18.27
CA GLN A 183 5.60 -29.61 -18.81
C GLN A 183 6.55 -29.17 -17.69
N PRO A 184 7.86 -29.42 -17.82
CA PRO A 184 8.86 -28.87 -16.90
C PRO A 184 8.71 -27.36 -16.74
N GLY A 185 8.69 -26.89 -15.49
CA GLY A 185 8.47 -25.48 -15.15
C GLY A 185 7.03 -25.08 -14.90
N ASP A 186 6.04 -25.85 -15.35
CA ASP A 186 4.62 -25.58 -15.09
C ASP A 186 4.16 -26.15 -13.75
N PHE A 187 3.34 -25.37 -13.04
CA PHE A 187 2.89 -25.71 -11.70
C PHE A 187 2.03 -26.96 -11.72
N THR A 188 2.47 -27.92 -10.91
CA THR A 188 1.75 -29.12 -10.50
C THR A 188 1.60 -29.08 -8.98
N PRO A 189 0.45 -29.49 -8.41
CA PRO A 189 0.31 -29.62 -6.97
C PRO A 189 1.43 -30.50 -6.38
N PRO A 190 2.13 -30.04 -5.32
CA PRO A 190 3.27 -30.76 -4.77
C PRO A 190 2.83 -32.01 -3.98
N PRO A 191 3.62 -33.10 -3.94
CA PRO A 191 3.38 -34.24 -3.05
C PRO A 191 3.51 -33.87 -1.55
N PRO A 192 2.97 -34.67 -0.60
CA PRO A 192 2.20 -35.91 -0.78
C PRO A 192 0.69 -35.72 -0.89
N ALA A 193 0.18 -34.53 -0.57
CA ALA A 193 -1.23 -34.19 -0.74
C ALA A 193 -1.35 -33.35 -2.01
N LEU A 194 -1.91 -33.93 -3.08
CA LEU A 194 -2.30 -33.20 -4.30
C LEU A 194 -3.46 -32.23 -3.99
N ALA A 195 -3.22 -31.27 -3.11
CA ALA A 195 -4.21 -30.29 -2.69
C ALA A 195 -4.62 -29.48 -3.92
N ALA A 196 -5.92 -29.25 -4.08
CA ALA A 196 -6.43 -28.46 -5.19
C ALA A 196 -5.76 -27.07 -5.21
N PRO A 197 -5.36 -26.55 -6.39
CA PRO A 197 -4.83 -25.21 -6.52
C PRO A 197 -5.81 -24.17 -5.94
N VAL A 198 -5.30 -23.27 -5.09
CA VAL A 198 -6.15 -22.35 -4.31
C VAL A 198 -6.28 -20.98 -4.96
N PHE A 199 -7.45 -20.34 -4.85
CA PHE A 199 -7.66 -18.96 -5.30
C PHE A 199 -7.41 -18.72 -6.81
N THR A 200 -7.72 -19.71 -7.65
CA THR A 200 -7.55 -19.64 -9.12
C THR A 200 -8.37 -18.54 -9.80
N HIS A 201 -9.43 -18.04 -9.16
CA HIS A 201 -10.25 -16.91 -9.63
C HIS A 201 -9.76 -15.55 -9.13
N TRP A 202 -8.80 -15.49 -8.21
CA TRP A 202 -8.62 -14.28 -7.38
C TRP A 202 -8.14 -13.04 -8.15
N SER A 203 -7.52 -13.24 -9.32
CA SER A 203 -7.19 -12.15 -10.25
C SER A 203 -8.42 -11.45 -10.85
N GLN A 204 -9.60 -12.07 -10.78
CA GLN A 204 -10.88 -11.53 -11.24
C GLN A 204 -11.60 -10.74 -10.15
N VAL A 205 -11.09 -10.75 -8.91
CA VAL A 205 -11.64 -9.90 -7.86
C VAL A 205 -11.40 -8.44 -8.25
N THR A 206 -12.46 -7.63 -8.22
CA THR A 206 -12.40 -6.20 -8.51
C THR A 206 -11.39 -5.56 -7.56
N PRO A 207 -10.31 -4.90 -8.02
CA PRO A 207 -9.37 -4.29 -7.09
C PRO A 207 -10.00 -3.17 -6.26
N PHE A 208 -9.41 -2.87 -5.10
CA PHE A 208 -9.85 -1.81 -4.21
C PHE A 208 -9.36 -0.44 -4.69
N VAL A 209 -8.06 -0.32 -4.99
CA VAL A 209 -7.41 0.93 -5.40
C VAL A 209 -6.76 0.82 -6.77
N LEU A 210 -6.12 -0.32 -7.10
CA LEU A 210 -5.66 -0.63 -8.45
C LEU A 210 -6.84 -0.55 -9.45
N ARG A 211 -6.52 -0.39 -10.73
CA ARG A 211 -7.51 -0.34 -11.82
C ARG A 211 -7.78 -1.73 -12.39
N THR A 212 -6.75 -2.55 -12.48
CA THR A 212 -6.82 -3.94 -12.96
C THR A 212 -5.88 -4.82 -12.15
N ALA A 213 -6.04 -6.14 -12.17
CA ALA A 213 -5.14 -7.03 -11.45
C ALA A 213 -3.71 -7.01 -12.03
N GLY A 214 -3.60 -7.04 -13.37
CA GLY A 214 -2.31 -7.13 -14.06
C GLY A 214 -1.58 -5.82 -14.33
N GLN A 215 -2.07 -4.65 -13.91
CA GLN A 215 -1.41 -3.36 -14.25
C GLN A 215 0.01 -3.21 -13.66
N LEU A 216 0.34 -3.98 -12.63
CA LEU A 216 1.64 -4.02 -11.98
C LEU A 216 2.25 -5.42 -12.03
N ARG A 217 1.78 -6.29 -12.94
CA ARG A 217 2.33 -7.65 -13.07
C ARG A 217 3.85 -7.57 -13.25
N PRO A 218 4.66 -8.28 -12.45
CA PRO A 218 6.10 -8.34 -12.63
C PRO A 218 6.46 -8.88 -14.02
N ALA A 219 7.68 -8.57 -14.49
CA ALA A 219 8.22 -9.22 -15.68
C ALA A 219 8.21 -10.75 -15.53
N ALA A 220 8.21 -11.48 -16.64
CA ALA A 220 8.29 -12.93 -16.59
C ALA A 220 9.59 -13.37 -15.87
N PRO A 221 9.55 -14.45 -15.07
CA PRO A 221 10.75 -14.99 -14.45
C PRO A 221 11.69 -15.56 -15.53
N PRO A 222 13.00 -15.69 -15.24
CA PRO A 222 13.92 -16.36 -16.15
C PRO A 222 13.43 -17.75 -16.53
N PRO A 223 13.70 -18.23 -17.77
CA PRO A 223 13.35 -19.59 -18.17
C PRO A 223 13.93 -20.62 -17.19
N VAL A 224 13.17 -21.68 -16.91
CA VAL A 224 13.60 -22.73 -15.96
C VAL A 224 14.85 -23.49 -16.42
N THR A 225 15.17 -23.43 -17.71
CA THR A 225 16.39 -23.97 -18.32
C THR A 225 17.60 -23.04 -18.23
N SER A 226 17.42 -21.80 -17.75
CA SER A 226 18.50 -20.81 -17.71
C SER A 226 19.49 -21.08 -16.57
N PRO A 227 20.79 -20.77 -16.74
CA PRO A 227 21.77 -20.87 -15.66
C PRO A 227 21.39 -20.04 -14.42
N ALA A 228 20.72 -18.91 -14.63
CA ALA A 228 20.24 -18.05 -13.55
C ALA A 228 19.17 -18.76 -12.70
N TYR A 229 18.21 -19.43 -13.34
CA TYR A 229 17.21 -20.23 -12.63
C TYR A 229 17.84 -21.39 -11.87
N SER A 230 18.76 -22.13 -12.49
CA SER A 230 19.48 -23.23 -11.82
C SER A 230 20.26 -22.75 -10.60
N ALA A 231 20.87 -21.57 -10.64
CA ALA A 231 21.56 -20.99 -9.49
C ALA A 231 20.59 -20.65 -8.34
N ALA A 232 19.44 -20.03 -8.64
CA ALA A 232 18.42 -19.73 -7.64
C ALA A 232 17.77 -21.00 -7.06
N LEU A 233 17.66 -22.07 -7.86
CA LEU A 233 17.15 -23.36 -7.40
C LEU A 233 18.12 -24.05 -6.45
N ARG A 234 19.43 -24.06 -6.75
CA ARG A 234 20.46 -24.60 -5.85
C ARG A 234 20.51 -23.88 -4.50
N GLU A 235 20.26 -22.57 -4.48
CA GLU A 235 20.12 -21.82 -3.22
C GLU A 235 18.94 -22.37 -2.39
N ALA A 236 17.77 -22.54 -3.02
CA ALA A 236 16.59 -23.08 -2.35
C ALA A 236 16.76 -24.56 -1.95
N GLU A 237 17.50 -25.35 -2.72
CA GLU A 237 17.81 -26.75 -2.40
C GLU A 237 18.71 -26.88 -1.18
N SER A 238 19.83 -26.14 -1.18
CA SER A 238 20.81 -26.13 -0.10
C SER A 238 20.21 -25.58 1.19
N LEU A 239 19.57 -24.41 1.14
CA LEU A 239 19.04 -23.74 2.33
C LEU A 239 17.65 -24.22 2.71
N GLY A 240 16.86 -24.78 1.79
CA GLY A 240 15.46 -25.11 2.01
C GLY A 240 15.20 -26.55 2.43
N SER A 241 16.19 -27.43 2.30
CA SER A 241 16.07 -28.85 2.66
C SER A 241 15.63 -29.04 4.12
N ALA A 242 14.73 -30.00 4.37
CA ALA A 242 14.34 -30.42 5.72
C ALA A 242 15.53 -30.90 6.56
N THR A 243 16.56 -31.45 5.91
CA THR A 243 17.79 -31.97 6.50
C THR A 243 19.03 -31.16 6.13
N SER A 244 18.84 -29.89 5.72
CA SER A 244 19.92 -28.99 5.34
C SER A 244 21.05 -28.94 6.37
N THR A 245 22.29 -29.13 5.91
CA THR A 245 23.52 -28.92 6.69
C THR A 245 24.15 -27.54 6.47
N THR A 246 23.62 -26.74 5.52
CA THR A 246 24.15 -25.40 5.18
C THR A 246 23.37 -24.26 5.86
N ARG A 247 22.05 -24.39 5.98
CA ARG A 247 21.18 -23.44 6.69
C ARG A 247 21.57 -23.36 8.17
N THR A 248 21.74 -22.14 8.70
CA THR A 248 22.06 -21.92 10.11
C THR A 248 20.85 -22.15 11.03
N ASP A 249 21.09 -22.26 12.33
CA ASP A 249 20.02 -22.36 13.34
C ASP A 249 19.10 -21.12 13.33
N ASP A 250 19.66 -19.91 13.21
CA ASP A 250 18.85 -18.69 13.09
C ASP A 250 18.00 -18.70 11.82
N GLN A 251 18.55 -19.11 10.67
CA GLN A 251 17.77 -19.23 9.43
C GLN A 251 16.65 -20.27 9.56
N THR A 252 16.90 -21.37 10.27
CA THR A 252 15.86 -22.37 10.59
C THR A 252 14.78 -21.77 11.48
N GLN A 253 15.15 -20.98 12.48
CA GLN A 253 14.19 -20.28 13.32
C GLN A 253 13.39 -19.25 12.50
N VAL A 254 14.02 -18.47 11.63
CA VAL A 254 13.37 -17.51 10.73
C VAL A 254 12.33 -18.21 9.83
N ALA A 255 12.68 -19.35 9.24
CA ALA A 255 11.77 -20.13 8.40
C ALA A 255 10.50 -20.57 9.15
N ARG A 256 10.68 -21.04 10.39
CA ARG A 256 9.57 -21.46 11.27
C ARG A 256 8.79 -20.26 11.81
N PHE A 257 9.49 -19.17 12.14
CA PHE A 257 8.94 -17.96 12.73
C PHE A 257 7.93 -17.30 11.80
N TRP A 258 8.16 -17.26 10.48
CA TRP A 258 7.26 -16.62 9.51
C TRP A 258 6.34 -17.63 8.78
N ALA A 259 6.11 -18.81 9.37
CA ALA A 259 5.40 -19.89 8.69
C ALA A 259 3.88 -19.64 8.55
N ALA A 260 3.30 -18.84 9.45
CA ALA A 260 1.87 -18.55 9.43
C ALA A 260 1.46 -17.54 8.34
N PRO A 261 0.16 -17.29 8.14
CA PRO A 261 -0.32 -16.34 7.15
C PRO A 261 0.24 -14.92 7.34
N ILE A 262 0.94 -14.42 6.33
CA ILE A 262 1.73 -13.20 6.44
C ILE A 262 0.90 -11.95 6.76
N TRP A 263 -0.35 -11.88 6.31
CA TRP A 263 -1.27 -10.77 6.60
C TRP A 263 -1.65 -10.70 8.09
N ASN A 264 -1.66 -11.82 8.81
CA ASN A 264 -1.89 -11.84 10.26
C ASN A 264 -0.73 -11.13 10.98
N TYR A 265 0.52 -11.50 10.65
CA TYR A 265 1.70 -10.84 11.21
C TYR A 265 1.67 -9.33 10.97
N TRP A 266 1.33 -8.89 9.76
CA TRP A 266 1.33 -7.45 9.46
C TRP A 266 0.22 -6.68 10.17
N ASN A 267 -0.93 -7.31 10.41
CA ASN A 267 -2.00 -6.73 11.24
C ASN A 267 -1.60 -6.66 12.72
N GLU A 268 -0.88 -7.66 13.24
CA GLU A 268 -0.30 -7.60 14.60
C GLU A 268 0.84 -6.58 14.73
N ILE A 269 1.71 -6.49 13.72
CA ILE A 269 2.77 -5.48 13.64
C ILE A 269 2.17 -4.07 13.62
N ALA A 270 1.15 -3.85 12.79
CA ALA A 270 0.44 -2.57 12.73
C ALA A 270 -0.18 -2.21 14.09
N GLN A 271 -0.85 -3.17 14.73
CA GLN A 271 -1.42 -3.01 16.08
C GLN A 271 -0.35 -2.59 17.10
N SER A 272 0.74 -3.35 17.19
CA SER A 272 1.83 -3.06 18.14
C SER A 272 2.45 -1.69 17.86
N ALA A 273 2.63 -1.34 16.59
CA ALA A 273 3.19 -0.05 16.20
C ALA A 273 2.28 1.15 16.54
N VAL A 274 0.97 1.06 16.30
CA VAL A 274 0.04 2.16 16.64
C VAL A 274 -0.10 2.33 18.15
N LEU A 275 -0.10 1.23 18.91
CA LEU A 275 -0.15 1.27 20.37
C LEU A 275 1.14 1.85 20.96
N ALA A 276 2.31 1.40 20.49
CA ALA A 276 3.61 1.93 20.92
C ALA A 276 3.74 3.44 20.66
N LYS A 277 3.17 3.92 19.55
CA LYS A 277 3.11 5.36 19.22
C LYS A 277 2.06 6.15 19.96
N ARG A 278 1.15 5.50 20.71
CA ARG A 278 -0.06 6.12 21.26
C ARG A 278 -0.82 6.88 20.17
N ALA A 279 -0.92 6.27 18.99
CA ALA A 279 -1.57 6.88 17.84
C ALA A 279 -3.05 7.14 18.14
N ASP A 280 -3.56 8.29 17.69
CA ASP A 280 -4.97 8.62 17.81
C ASP A 280 -5.84 7.78 16.86
N LEU A 281 -7.15 7.92 16.98
CA LEU A 281 -8.13 7.20 16.16
C LEU A 281 -7.90 7.44 14.66
N ASP A 282 -7.64 8.69 14.27
CA ASP A 282 -7.37 9.10 12.90
C ASP A 282 -6.16 8.38 12.30
N THR A 283 -5.04 8.40 13.01
CA THR A 283 -3.79 7.79 12.58
C THR A 283 -3.93 6.28 12.53
N SER A 284 -4.60 5.69 13.52
CA SER A 284 -4.84 4.24 13.60
C SER A 284 -5.73 3.77 12.45
N ALA A 285 -6.91 4.38 12.27
CA ALA A 285 -7.85 4.02 11.20
C ALA A 285 -7.21 4.19 9.82
N ARG A 286 -6.44 5.27 9.62
CA ARG A 286 -5.74 5.51 8.36
C ARG A 286 -4.62 4.51 8.09
N ALA A 287 -3.83 4.14 9.11
CA ALA A 287 -2.73 3.19 8.97
C ALA A 287 -3.23 1.82 8.54
N PHE A 288 -4.23 1.29 9.25
CA PHE A 288 -4.83 -0.01 8.92
C PHE A 288 -5.56 0.02 7.57
N ALA A 289 -6.42 1.02 7.32
CA ALA A 289 -7.14 1.11 6.05
C ALA A 289 -6.19 1.14 4.84
N LEU A 290 -5.14 1.96 4.87
CA LEU A 290 -4.16 1.98 3.78
C LEU A 290 -3.41 0.66 3.64
N MET A 291 -3.03 0.04 4.77
CA MET A 291 -2.27 -1.19 4.76
C MET A 291 -3.11 -2.32 4.16
N ASP A 292 -4.33 -2.52 4.65
CA ASP A 292 -5.15 -3.65 4.24
C ASP A 292 -5.76 -3.46 2.84
N LEU A 293 -6.04 -2.22 2.41
CA LEU A 293 -6.30 -1.93 1.00
C LEU A 293 -5.11 -2.32 0.11
N ALA A 294 -3.87 -2.02 0.55
CA ALA A 294 -2.67 -2.41 -0.18
C ALA A 294 -2.42 -3.92 -0.14
N GLN A 295 -2.69 -4.61 0.97
CA GLN A 295 -2.58 -6.07 1.06
C GLN A 295 -3.58 -6.74 0.13
N ALA A 296 -4.85 -6.33 0.13
CA ALA A 296 -5.87 -6.89 -0.74
C ALA A 296 -5.52 -6.72 -2.23
N ASP A 297 -5.10 -5.53 -2.64
CA ASP A 297 -4.67 -5.28 -4.02
C ASP A 297 -3.38 -6.01 -4.39
N THR A 298 -2.46 -6.18 -3.44
CA THR A 298 -1.25 -6.98 -3.65
C THR A 298 -1.62 -8.46 -3.85
N THR A 299 -2.58 -8.98 -3.10
CA THR A 299 -3.13 -10.33 -3.27
C THR A 299 -3.73 -10.54 -4.65
N ILE A 300 -4.54 -9.59 -5.12
CA ILE A 300 -5.13 -9.64 -6.47
C ILE A 300 -4.03 -9.64 -7.54
N ALA A 301 -3.05 -8.75 -7.41
CA ALA A 301 -1.96 -8.60 -8.38
C ALA A 301 -1.01 -9.81 -8.41
N PHE A 302 -0.68 -10.41 -7.25
CA PHE A 302 0.18 -11.58 -7.26
C PHE A 302 -0.54 -12.84 -7.74
N TYR A 303 -1.84 -13.01 -7.50
CA TYR A 303 -2.58 -14.16 -8.05
C TYR A 303 -2.76 -14.04 -9.56
N ASP A 304 -2.91 -12.82 -10.08
CA ASP A 304 -2.82 -12.56 -11.52
C ASP A 304 -1.48 -13.05 -12.10
N ALA A 305 -0.35 -12.67 -11.48
CA ALA A 305 0.97 -13.11 -11.93
C ALA A 305 1.19 -14.63 -11.75
N LYS A 306 0.79 -15.20 -10.61
CA LYS A 306 0.92 -16.65 -10.32
C LYS A 306 0.25 -17.52 -11.37
N TYR A 307 -0.99 -17.20 -11.72
CA TYR A 307 -1.74 -17.98 -12.69
C TYR A 307 -1.46 -17.59 -14.15
N ALA A 308 -0.84 -16.42 -14.40
CA ALA A 308 -0.29 -16.09 -15.71
C ALA A 308 1.01 -16.84 -16.02
N TYR A 309 1.92 -16.97 -15.05
CA TYR A 309 3.23 -17.58 -15.26
C TYR A 309 3.31 -19.04 -14.86
N ARG A 310 2.46 -19.48 -13.91
CA ARG A 310 2.29 -20.88 -13.51
C ARG A 310 3.60 -21.58 -13.14
N VAL A 311 4.53 -20.87 -12.50
CA VAL A 311 5.83 -21.45 -12.15
C VAL A 311 5.69 -22.54 -11.09
N TRP A 312 6.28 -23.70 -11.33
CA TRP A 312 6.35 -24.80 -10.36
C TRP A 312 7.08 -24.43 -9.06
N ARG A 313 6.85 -25.20 -8.00
CA ARG A 313 7.51 -24.99 -6.70
C ARG A 313 8.91 -25.61 -6.67
N PRO A 314 9.82 -25.14 -5.79
CA PRO A 314 11.17 -25.70 -5.68
C PRO A 314 11.20 -27.22 -5.50
N VAL A 315 10.29 -27.77 -4.68
CA VAL A 315 10.19 -29.24 -4.49
C VAL A 315 9.95 -30.00 -5.79
N SER A 316 9.08 -29.49 -6.68
CA SER A 316 8.79 -30.12 -7.97
C SER A 316 9.99 -30.01 -8.90
N ALA A 317 10.66 -28.86 -8.88
CA ALA A 317 11.84 -28.61 -9.71
C ALA A 317 13.03 -29.49 -9.30
N ILE A 318 13.41 -29.46 -8.02
CA ILE A 318 14.56 -30.21 -7.48
C ILE A 318 14.36 -31.71 -7.69
N ARG A 319 13.17 -32.24 -7.38
CA ARG A 319 12.90 -33.68 -7.58
C ARG A 319 12.94 -34.12 -9.03
N ALA A 320 12.66 -33.21 -9.96
CA ALA A 320 12.71 -33.51 -11.38
C ALA A 320 14.13 -33.41 -11.96
N THR A 321 15.06 -32.67 -11.33
CA THR A 321 16.35 -32.33 -11.93
C THR A 321 17.59 -32.78 -11.16
N ASP A 322 17.51 -32.94 -9.83
CA ASP A 322 18.69 -33.19 -8.98
C ASP A 322 18.42 -34.33 -7.98
N ASP A 323 17.65 -34.07 -6.92
CA ASP A 323 17.34 -35.04 -5.86
C ASP A 323 15.84 -35.39 -5.81
N SER A 324 15.47 -36.55 -6.36
CA SER A 324 14.09 -37.08 -6.34
C SER A 324 13.51 -37.30 -4.94
N GLY A 325 14.35 -37.43 -3.91
CA GLY A 325 13.96 -37.61 -2.51
C GLY A 325 13.86 -36.30 -1.71
N TRP A 326 14.26 -35.16 -2.30
CA TRP A 326 14.35 -33.89 -1.59
C TRP A 326 13.01 -33.47 -0.97
N THR A 327 13.05 -32.91 0.25
CA THR A 327 11.87 -32.38 0.93
C THR A 327 12.15 -30.98 1.49
N PRO A 328 11.21 -30.03 1.35
CA PRO A 328 11.35 -28.71 1.95
C PRO A 328 11.14 -28.76 3.46
N LEU A 329 11.73 -27.81 4.19
CA LEU A 329 11.51 -27.64 5.63
C LEU A 329 10.04 -27.35 5.97
N ALA A 330 9.32 -26.62 5.12
CA ALA A 330 7.92 -26.28 5.33
C ALA A 330 7.00 -26.97 4.32
N THR A 331 5.75 -27.18 4.72
CA THR A 331 4.68 -27.59 3.80
C THR A 331 4.56 -26.58 2.65
N THR A 332 4.61 -27.09 1.42
CA THR A 332 4.53 -26.25 0.22
C THR A 332 3.07 -25.83 -0.04
N PRO A 333 2.76 -24.53 -0.17
CA PRO A 333 1.41 -24.08 -0.49
C PRO A 333 0.97 -24.52 -1.90
N SER A 334 -0.32 -24.82 -2.07
CA SER A 334 -0.88 -25.26 -3.36
C SER A 334 -1.24 -24.08 -4.29
N ASP A 335 -0.26 -23.24 -4.57
CA ASP A 335 -0.34 -22.21 -5.62
C ASP A 335 1.01 -22.06 -6.34
N PRO A 336 1.05 -21.52 -7.59
CA PRO A 336 2.30 -21.32 -8.33
C PRO A 336 3.33 -20.46 -7.57
N SER A 337 4.63 -20.69 -7.75
CA SER A 337 5.66 -20.04 -6.93
C SER A 337 5.76 -18.52 -7.16
N TYR A 338 5.62 -18.07 -8.39
CA TYR A 338 6.07 -16.74 -8.78
C TYR A 338 4.91 -15.74 -8.98
N PRO A 339 4.93 -14.56 -8.35
CA PRO A 339 5.90 -14.07 -7.37
C PRO A 339 5.61 -14.57 -5.94
N GLY A 340 6.57 -14.39 -5.04
CA GLY A 340 6.47 -14.80 -3.64
C GLY A 340 5.48 -13.95 -2.83
N ALA A 341 4.42 -14.59 -2.30
CA ALA A 341 3.32 -13.92 -1.61
C ALA A 341 3.76 -13.24 -0.29
N HIS A 342 4.55 -13.94 0.56
CA HIS A 342 5.11 -13.36 1.80
C HIS A 342 5.93 -12.10 1.53
N SER A 343 6.77 -12.12 0.49
CA SER A 343 7.57 -10.98 0.08
C SER A 343 6.71 -9.81 -0.39
N ALA A 344 5.67 -10.09 -1.18
CA ALA A 344 4.78 -9.07 -1.73
C ALA A 344 3.94 -8.37 -0.65
N ILE A 345 3.20 -9.13 0.16
CA ILE A 345 2.38 -8.56 1.23
C ILE A 345 3.27 -7.80 2.22
N SER A 346 4.43 -8.35 2.57
CA SER A 346 5.33 -7.69 3.51
C SER A 346 5.89 -6.38 2.99
N ALA A 347 6.31 -6.34 1.73
CA ALA A 347 6.82 -5.12 1.14
C ALA A 347 5.73 -4.03 1.00
N ALA A 348 4.50 -4.41 0.66
CA ALA A 348 3.37 -3.48 0.61
C ALA A 348 3.05 -2.89 2.00
N SER A 349 2.93 -3.76 3.01
CA SER A 349 2.66 -3.36 4.39
C SER A 349 3.78 -2.48 4.95
N ALA A 350 5.05 -2.85 4.74
CA ALA A 350 6.18 -2.04 5.17
C ALA A 350 6.18 -0.66 4.52
N ALA A 351 5.92 -0.57 3.21
CA ALA A 351 5.86 0.71 2.51
C ALA A 351 4.78 1.63 3.09
N VAL A 352 3.57 1.09 3.34
CA VAL A 352 2.47 1.84 3.93
C VAL A 352 2.77 2.26 5.36
N LEU A 353 3.15 1.32 6.23
CA LEU A 353 3.39 1.61 7.65
C LEU A 353 4.58 2.56 7.83
N THR A 354 5.64 2.44 7.02
CA THR A 354 6.72 3.44 7.00
C THR A 354 6.22 4.83 6.61
N ALA A 355 5.31 4.94 5.63
CA ALA A 355 4.79 6.23 5.20
C ALA A 355 3.84 6.87 6.23
N VAL A 356 3.09 6.07 6.99
CA VAL A 356 2.11 6.56 7.96
C VAL A 356 2.72 6.76 9.34
N LEU A 357 3.55 5.82 9.80
CA LEU A 357 4.10 5.79 11.16
C LEU A 357 5.58 6.22 11.21
N GLY A 358 6.29 6.27 10.08
CA GLY A 358 7.69 6.67 10.01
C GLY A 358 8.64 5.49 9.81
N GLY A 359 9.86 5.78 9.31
CA GLY A 359 10.83 4.77 8.86
C GLY A 359 11.68 4.11 9.95
N HIS A 360 11.90 4.80 11.07
CA HIS A 360 12.66 4.27 12.20
C HIS A 360 11.71 3.87 13.31
N GLN A 361 11.57 2.56 13.55
CA GLN A 361 10.68 2.00 14.56
C GLN A 361 11.38 0.80 15.20
N HIS A 362 11.40 0.73 16.53
CA HIS A 362 11.73 -0.51 17.22
C HIS A 362 10.46 -1.37 17.25
N ILE A 363 10.49 -2.50 16.56
CA ILE A 363 9.33 -3.37 16.39
C ILE A 363 9.68 -4.72 16.99
N ALA A 364 8.92 -5.14 18.00
CA ALA A 364 8.91 -6.52 18.47
C ALA A 364 7.80 -7.27 17.74
N VAL A 365 8.15 -8.40 17.13
CA VAL A 365 7.23 -9.28 16.40
C VAL A 365 7.22 -10.62 17.12
N THR A 366 6.03 -11.10 17.48
CA THR A 366 5.80 -12.45 18.01
C THR A 366 5.36 -13.37 16.88
N SER A 367 5.51 -14.68 17.07
CA SER A 367 5.06 -15.67 16.08
C SER A 367 3.96 -16.59 16.59
N GLU A 368 2.87 -16.65 15.83
CA GLU A 368 1.81 -17.64 16.03
C GLU A 368 2.23 -19.04 15.60
N ALA A 369 3.12 -19.16 14.60
CA ALA A 369 3.67 -20.44 14.17
C ALA A 369 4.83 -20.93 15.06
N LEU A 370 5.39 -20.05 15.89
CA LEU A 370 6.47 -20.37 16.82
C LEU A 370 6.27 -19.64 18.15
N PRO A 371 5.31 -20.12 18.97
CA PRO A 371 4.96 -19.48 20.25
C PRO A 371 6.17 -19.33 21.18
N GLY A 372 6.23 -18.21 21.90
CA GLY A 372 7.33 -17.88 22.82
C GLY A 372 8.55 -17.24 22.17
N VAL A 373 8.65 -17.21 20.83
CA VAL A 373 9.74 -16.52 20.13
C VAL A 373 9.30 -15.10 19.75
N THR A 374 10.18 -14.13 20.05
CA THR A 374 10.04 -12.73 19.66
C THR A 374 11.26 -12.30 18.86
N ARG A 375 11.06 -11.62 17.73
CA ARG A 375 12.11 -11.04 16.90
C ARG A 375 11.99 -9.52 16.89
N SER A 376 13.13 -8.84 16.95
CA SER A 376 13.20 -7.38 17.04
C SER A 376 13.79 -6.76 15.78
N PHE A 377 13.15 -5.71 15.27
CA PHE A 377 13.55 -5.02 14.04
C PHE A 377 13.66 -3.51 14.26
N THR A 378 14.54 -2.87 13.50
CA THR A 378 14.77 -1.40 13.51
C THR A 378 13.90 -0.65 12.49
N SER A 379 13.18 -1.37 11.63
CA SER A 379 12.24 -0.81 10.66
C SER A 379 11.27 -1.87 10.14
N PHE A 380 10.12 -1.44 9.62
CA PHE A 380 9.20 -2.33 8.91
C PHE A 380 9.87 -2.98 7.69
N ARG A 381 10.78 -2.28 7.01
CA ARG A 381 11.52 -2.83 5.86
C ARG A 381 12.41 -4.00 6.27
N ALA A 382 13.05 -3.94 7.44
CA ALA A 382 13.86 -5.05 7.95
C ALA A 382 12.99 -6.28 8.24
N ALA A 383 11.84 -6.09 8.89
CA ALA A 383 10.87 -7.17 9.11
C ALA A 383 10.37 -7.78 7.78
N ALA A 384 10.06 -6.94 6.79
CA ALA A 384 9.62 -7.41 5.47
C ALA A 384 10.69 -8.18 4.70
N LEU A 385 11.96 -7.78 4.81
CA LEU A 385 13.07 -8.50 4.21
C LEU A 385 13.19 -9.90 4.82
N GLU A 386 13.20 -10.00 6.15
CA GLU A 386 13.30 -11.29 6.84
C GLU A 386 12.09 -12.20 6.53
N ALA A 387 10.88 -11.65 6.56
CA ALA A 387 9.66 -12.39 6.22
C ALA A 387 9.71 -12.96 4.79
N GLY A 388 10.25 -12.22 3.82
CA GLY A 388 10.42 -12.71 2.46
C GLY A 388 11.52 -13.78 2.34
N LEU A 389 12.69 -13.54 2.95
CA LEU A 389 13.82 -14.48 2.94
C LEU A 389 13.49 -15.81 3.63
N SER A 390 12.63 -15.77 4.65
CA SER A 390 12.17 -16.96 5.37
C SER A 390 11.64 -18.06 4.44
N ARG A 391 11.11 -17.69 3.27
CA ARG A 391 10.52 -18.64 2.33
C ARG A 391 11.53 -19.40 1.49
N ILE A 392 12.73 -18.84 1.32
CA ILE A 392 13.88 -19.54 0.74
C ILE A 392 14.40 -20.54 1.77
N TYR A 393 14.60 -20.11 3.02
CA TYR A 393 15.02 -20.99 4.13
C TYR A 393 14.02 -22.11 4.42
N ALA A 394 12.74 -21.88 4.14
CA ALA A 394 11.67 -22.86 4.25
C ALA A 394 11.58 -23.83 3.05
N GLY A 395 12.30 -23.57 1.96
CA GLY A 395 12.31 -24.40 0.75
C GLY A 395 11.09 -24.26 -0.16
N VAL A 396 10.31 -23.18 -0.04
CA VAL A 396 9.04 -23.03 -0.80
C VAL A 396 9.07 -21.94 -1.87
N HIS A 397 10.13 -21.13 -1.91
CA HIS A 397 10.35 -20.06 -2.89
C HIS A 397 11.83 -19.94 -3.28
N THR A 398 12.07 -19.45 -4.49
CA THR A 398 13.40 -19.09 -4.99
C THR A 398 13.73 -17.61 -4.75
N ARG A 399 14.99 -17.21 -4.99
CA ARG A 399 15.42 -15.80 -5.00
C ARG A 399 14.56 -14.92 -5.91
N PHE A 400 14.23 -15.40 -7.10
CA PHE A 400 13.40 -14.66 -8.06
C PHE A 400 11.98 -14.42 -7.55
N ASP A 401 11.38 -15.42 -6.90
CA ASP A 401 10.06 -15.28 -6.28
C ASP A 401 10.10 -14.16 -5.22
N HIS A 402 11.15 -14.15 -4.39
CA HIS A 402 11.33 -13.16 -3.34
C HIS A 402 11.46 -11.74 -3.89
N GLU A 403 12.38 -11.52 -4.83
CA GLU A 403 12.68 -10.20 -5.38
C GLU A 403 11.51 -9.62 -6.18
N ALA A 404 10.85 -10.45 -7.00
CA ALA A 404 9.67 -10.04 -7.75
C ALA A 404 8.49 -9.72 -6.84
N GLY A 405 8.28 -10.55 -5.81
CA GLY A 405 7.25 -10.29 -4.79
C GLY A 405 7.51 -8.98 -4.06
N ALA A 406 8.72 -8.78 -3.54
CA ALA A 406 9.09 -7.56 -2.84
C ALA A 406 8.93 -6.31 -3.74
N THR A 407 9.30 -6.40 -5.02
CA THR A 407 9.13 -5.32 -5.99
C THR A 407 7.66 -5.00 -6.23
N LEU A 408 6.83 -6.02 -6.49
CA LEU A 408 5.39 -5.88 -6.66
C LEU A 408 4.75 -5.21 -5.45
N GLY A 409 5.03 -5.71 -4.24
CA GLY A 409 4.49 -5.16 -3.00
C GLY A 409 4.86 -3.70 -2.80
N GLN A 410 6.12 -3.31 -3.04
CA GLN A 410 6.53 -1.90 -2.98
C GLN A 410 5.78 -1.03 -3.98
N GLN A 411 5.58 -1.51 -5.21
CA GLN A 411 4.87 -0.77 -6.25
C GLN A 411 3.38 -0.59 -5.89
N VAL A 412 2.71 -1.65 -5.41
CA VAL A 412 1.31 -1.57 -4.97
C VAL A 412 1.18 -0.64 -3.76
N GLY A 413 2.04 -0.78 -2.74
CA GLY A 413 2.03 0.08 -1.55
C GLY A 413 2.19 1.56 -1.92
N ARG A 414 3.13 1.91 -2.81
CA ARG A 414 3.28 3.28 -3.33
C ARG A 414 2.05 3.75 -4.11
N PHE A 415 1.50 2.90 -4.98
CA PHE A 415 0.31 3.23 -5.76
C PHE A 415 -0.89 3.54 -4.85
N VAL A 416 -1.09 2.76 -3.80
CA VAL A 416 -2.16 2.96 -2.81
C VAL A 416 -1.96 4.26 -2.05
N LEU A 417 -0.76 4.53 -1.52
CA LEU A 417 -0.42 5.79 -0.87
C LEU A 417 -0.65 7.01 -1.79
N ASP A 418 -0.37 6.84 -3.08
CA ASP A 418 -0.58 7.87 -4.07
C ASP A 418 -2.04 8.08 -4.45
N ARG A 419 -2.96 7.16 -4.19
CA ARG A 419 -4.33 7.25 -4.73
C ARG A 419 -5.43 7.20 -3.68
N ALA A 420 -5.14 6.71 -2.48
CA ALA A 420 -6.11 6.54 -1.42
C ALA A 420 -5.76 7.38 -0.17
N LEU A 421 -6.79 7.83 0.54
CA LEU A 421 -6.72 8.37 1.91
C LEU A 421 -5.63 9.44 2.13
N ARG A 422 -5.48 10.35 1.16
CA ARG A 422 -4.52 11.45 1.26
C ARG A 422 -4.99 12.48 2.30
N PRO A 423 -4.14 12.89 3.26
CA PRO A 423 -4.51 13.91 4.24
C PRO A 423 -4.91 15.22 3.55
N ALA A 424 -5.88 15.96 4.08
CA ALA A 424 -6.30 17.25 3.52
C ALA A 424 -5.13 18.25 3.37
N ARG A 425 -4.18 18.24 4.32
CA ARG A 425 -2.94 19.05 4.26
C ARG A 425 -2.01 18.64 3.11
N ALA A 426 -1.95 17.36 2.76
CA ALA A 426 -1.18 16.89 1.61
C ALA A 426 -1.81 17.34 0.29
N LYS A 427 -3.14 17.43 0.21
CA LYS A 427 -3.86 17.99 -0.95
C LYS A 427 -3.64 19.51 -1.08
N ALA A 428 -3.64 20.25 0.03
CA ALA A 428 -3.31 21.68 0.04
C ALA A 428 -1.85 21.95 -0.36
N ARG A 429 -0.91 21.16 0.17
CA ARG A 429 0.52 21.24 -0.19
C ARG A 429 0.77 20.79 -1.63
N ALA A 430 0.10 19.75 -2.12
CA ALA A 430 0.16 19.31 -3.51
C ALA A 430 -0.46 20.31 -4.49
N ARG A 431 -1.53 21.01 -4.07
CA ARG A 431 -2.15 22.09 -4.84
C ARG A 431 -1.26 23.35 -4.85
N ALA A 432 -0.57 23.62 -3.74
CA ALA A 432 0.44 24.67 -3.65
C ALA A 432 1.71 24.35 -4.46
N THR A 433 2.17 23.09 -4.48
CA THR A 433 3.33 22.68 -5.31
C THR A 433 2.97 22.56 -6.79
N ALA A 434 1.77 22.11 -7.14
CA ALA A 434 1.29 22.16 -8.53
C ALA A 434 1.07 23.60 -9.03
N ALA A 435 0.67 24.51 -8.14
CA ALA A 435 0.63 25.94 -8.39
C ALA A 435 2.02 26.62 -8.33
N ALA A 436 3.07 25.93 -7.90
CA ALA A 436 4.46 26.40 -7.95
C ALA A 436 5.28 25.75 -9.09
N ALA A 437 4.72 24.72 -9.75
CA ALA A 437 5.33 24.00 -10.87
C ALA A 437 4.85 24.51 -12.25
N GLY A 438 4.05 25.58 -12.28
CA GLY A 438 3.66 26.26 -13.51
C GLY A 438 4.82 27.04 -14.12
N ALA A 439 4.96 27.00 -15.44
CA ALA A 439 5.94 27.82 -16.13
C ALA A 439 5.51 29.30 -16.10
N THR A 440 6.46 30.22 -15.94
CA THR A 440 6.20 31.67 -15.89
C THR A 440 6.49 32.31 -17.24
N VAL A 441 5.56 33.12 -17.74
CA VAL A 441 5.79 34.05 -18.86
C VAL A 441 5.91 35.45 -18.28
N ALA A 442 6.92 36.21 -18.66
CA ALA A 442 7.14 37.59 -18.26
C ALA A 442 7.39 38.50 -19.47
N VAL A 443 7.51 39.80 -19.24
CA VAL A 443 7.95 40.77 -20.25
C VAL A 443 9.35 41.26 -19.93
N ALA A 444 10.24 41.27 -20.93
CA ALA A 444 11.55 41.90 -20.86
C ALA A 444 11.76 42.88 -22.02
N ARG A 445 12.76 43.76 -21.88
CA ARG A 445 13.20 44.63 -22.98
C ARG A 445 14.30 43.93 -23.78
N SER A 446 14.22 44.02 -25.10
CA SER A 446 15.25 43.62 -26.04
C SER A 446 15.46 44.71 -27.09
N ARG A 447 16.32 44.45 -28.08
CA ARG A 447 16.49 45.32 -29.26
C ARG A 447 15.21 45.47 -30.09
N LEU A 448 14.25 44.56 -29.92
CA LEU A 448 12.94 44.60 -30.59
C LEU A 448 11.87 45.35 -29.76
N GLY A 449 12.24 45.92 -28.61
CA GLY A 449 11.31 46.52 -27.66
C GLY A 449 10.88 45.56 -26.56
N ALA A 450 9.65 45.70 -26.07
CA ALA A 450 9.11 44.78 -25.06
C ALA A 450 8.70 43.45 -25.69
N ILE A 451 9.20 42.35 -25.16
CA ILE A 451 9.03 40.99 -25.69
C ILE A 451 8.59 40.01 -24.59
N LEU A 452 7.94 38.90 -24.98
CA LEU A 452 7.65 37.80 -24.07
C LEU A 452 8.91 36.96 -23.81
N VAL A 453 9.10 36.61 -22.55
CA VAL A 453 10.20 35.77 -22.06
C VAL A 453 9.71 34.77 -21.03
N ASP A 454 10.50 33.73 -20.75
CA ASP A 454 10.26 32.85 -19.60
C ASP A 454 10.62 33.52 -18.26
N GLY A 455 10.47 32.79 -17.15
CA GLY A 455 10.85 33.26 -15.81
C GLY A 455 12.35 33.55 -15.63
N LYS A 456 13.21 33.13 -16.56
CA LYS A 456 14.66 33.39 -16.58
C LYS A 456 15.05 34.48 -17.58
N GLY A 457 14.10 35.02 -18.33
CA GLY A 457 14.32 36.07 -19.32
C GLY A 457 14.68 35.57 -20.72
N LEU A 458 14.59 34.26 -21.01
CA LEU A 458 14.79 33.72 -22.35
C LEU A 458 13.59 34.02 -23.24
N THR A 459 13.85 34.49 -24.46
CA THR A 459 12.83 34.89 -25.44
C THR A 459 11.94 33.74 -25.85
N LEU A 460 10.64 34.01 -25.94
CA LEU A 460 9.62 33.09 -26.43
C LEU A 460 9.12 33.52 -27.82
N TYR A 461 9.04 32.54 -28.71
CA TYR A 461 8.67 32.71 -30.11
C TYR A 461 7.36 31.99 -30.42
N ASP A 462 6.66 32.46 -31.44
CA ASP A 462 5.65 31.68 -32.13
C ASP A 462 6.15 31.15 -33.48
N PHE A 463 5.44 30.15 -33.99
CA PHE A 463 5.69 29.56 -35.29
C PHE A 463 4.51 29.81 -36.21
N VAL A 464 4.72 30.55 -37.30
CA VAL A 464 3.63 30.96 -38.22
C VAL A 464 2.90 29.77 -38.86
N LYS A 465 3.52 28.57 -38.87
CA LYS A 465 2.89 27.35 -39.37
C LYS A 465 1.82 26.79 -38.44
N ASP A 466 1.87 27.12 -37.15
CA ASP A 466 0.90 26.65 -36.16
C ASP A 466 -0.46 27.34 -36.37
N LYS A 467 -1.54 26.58 -36.19
CA LYS A 467 -2.92 27.07 -36.38
C LYS A 467 -3.65 27.08 -35.06
N GLY A 468 -3.97 28.28 -34.56
CA GLY A 468 -4.49 28.42 -33.22
C GLY A 468 -3.53 27.79 -32.21
N THR A 469 -4.04 27.00 -31.29
CA THR A 469 -3.24 26.38 -30.21
C THR A 469 -2.60 25.04 -30.61
N GLU A 470 -2.64 24.64 -31.88
CA GLU A 470 -2.08 23.37 -32.33
C GLU A 470 -0.61 23.54 -32.75
N SER A 471 0.30 22.91 -31.99
CA SER A 471 1.71 22.82 -32.36
C SER A 471 1.92 21.83 -33.50
N THR A 472 2.66 22.26 -34.52
CA THR A 472 3.12 21.45 -35.66
C THR A 472 4.62 21.10 -35.57
N CYS A 473 5.35 21.70 -34.63
CA CYS A 473 6.80 21.53 -34.46
C CYS A 473 7.12 20.29 -33.61
N TYR A 474 7.59 19.23 -34.27
CA TYR A 474 8.03 17.97 -33.64
C TYR A 474 9.34 17.46 -34.27
N GLY A 475 9.98 16.47 -33.65
CA GLY A 475 11.22 15.86 -34.15
C GLY A 475 12.37 16.88 -34.25
N ALA A 476 13.01 16.97 -35.42
CA ALA A 476 14.11 17.90 -35.67
C ALA A 476 13.71 19.38 -35.45
N CYS A 477 12.45 19.74 -35.69
CA CYS A 477 11.94 21.07 -35.38
C CYS A 477 12.04 21.35 -33.89
N ALA A 478 11.50 20.47 -33.04
CA ALA A 478 11.50 20.63 -31.59
C ALA A 478 12.91 20.52 -30.96
N ALA A 479 13.88 19.95 -31.67
CA ALA A 479 15.27 19.94 -31.24
C ALA A 479 15.94 21.33 -31.38
N LEU A 480 15.60 22.08 -32.43
CA LEU A 480 16.13 23.43 -32.68
C LEU A 480 15.24 24.53 -32.08
N TRP A 481 13.95 24.25 -31.97
CA TRP A 481 12.91 25.11 -31.39
C TRP A 481 12.16 24.39 -30.27
N PRO A 482 12.77 24.20 -29.08
CA PRO A 482 12.16 23.45 -28.01
C PRO A 482 10.83 24.07 -27.55
N PRO A 483 9.76 23.27 -27.38
CA PRO A 483 8.48 23.78 -26.90
C PRO A 483 8.61 24.26 -25.46
N PHE A 484 7.99 25.39 -25.14
CA PHE A 484 7.94 25.90 -23.78
C PHE A 484 6.87 25.17 -22.98
N THR A 485 7.30 24.17 -22.21
CA THR A 485 6.39 23.27 -21.50
C THR A 485 6.15 23.66 -20.05
N THR A 486 5.02 23.20 -19.50
CA THR A 486 4.63 23.42 -18.10
C THR A 486 4.13 22.15 -17.44
N LYS A 487 4.34 22.03 -16.11
CA LYS A 487 3.79 20.93 -15.29
C LYS A 487 2.51 21.33 -14.53
N GLY A 488 2.21 22.63 -14.49
CA GLY A 488 1.05 23.22 -13.82
C GLY A 488 0.44 24.38 -14.63
N LYS A 489 -0.52 25.11 -14.04
CA LYS A 489 -1.12 26.29 -14.69
C LYS A 489 -0.03 27.36 -14.89
N PRO A 490 0.19 27.88 -16.12
CA PRO A 490 1.18 28.93 -16.35
C PRO A 490 0.90 30.20 -15.55
N HIS A 491 1.98 30.90 -15.17
CA HIS A 491 1.90 32.14 -14.40
C HIS A 491 2.18 33.36 -15.28
N ALA A 492 1.32 34.38 -15.16
CA ALA A 492 1.58 35.71 -15.69
C ALA A 492 2.55 36.43 -14.76
N GLY A 493 3.81 36.54 -15.19
CA GLY A 493 4.80 37.43 -14.61
C GLY A 493 4.53 38.90 -14.94
N ARG A 494 5.45 39.77 -14.53
CA ARG A 494 5.32 41.22 -14.71
C ARG A 494 5.11 41.57 -16.19
N GLY A 495 4.10 42.40 -16.47
CA GLY A 495 3.79 42.91 -17.81
C GLY A 495 2.97 41.97 -18.70
N VAL A 496 2.66 40.76 -18.22
CA VAL A 496 1.93 39.75 -18.99
C VAL A 496 0.45 39.76 -18.64
N ARG A 497 -0.42 39.78 -19.66
CA ARG A 497 -1.86 39.65 -19.47
C ARG A 497 -2.23 38.19 -19.21
N ALA A 498 -2.68 37.88 -17.99
CA ALA A 498 -3.05 36.52 -17.59
C ALA A 498 -4.18 35.92 -18.45
N ALA A 499 -5.10 36.75 -18.95
CA ALA A 499 -6.21 36.30 -19.81
C ALA A 499 -5.75 35.73 -21.17
N LEU A 500 -4.52 36.05 -21.59
CA LEU A 500 -3.96 35.53 -22.84
C LEU A 500 -3.16 34.23 -22.63
N LEU A 501 -2.86 33.84 -21.39
CA LEU A 501 -2.14 32.60 -21.10
C LEU A 501 -3.07 31.38 -21.15
N GLY A 502 -2.62 30.35 -21.84
CA GLY A 502 -3.28 29.05 -21.87
C GLY A 502 -2.27 27.91 -21.94
N THR A 503 -2.78 26.70 -22.13
CA THR A 503 -1.95 25.53 -22.45
C THR A 503 -2.58 24.71 -23.57
N THR A 504 -1.75 24.02 -24.33
CA THR A 504 -2.17 23.02 -25.30
C THR A 504 -1.52 21.68 -24.99
N LYS A 505 -2.20 20.58 -25.32
CA LYS A 505 -1.65 19.24 -25.11
C LYS A 505 -0.97 18.78 -26.40
N ARG A 506 0.33 18.50 -26.31
CA ARG A 506 1.13 17.98 -27.42
C ARG A 506 0.87 16.48 -27.64
N LYS A 507 1.24 15.97 -28.81
CA LYS A 507 1.07 14.55 -29.20
C LYS A 507 1.79 13.57 -28.26
N ASP A 508 2.91 13.99 -27.66
CA ASP A 508 3.69 13.22 -26.69
C ASP A 508 3.10 13.25 -25.25
N GLY A 509 1.96 13.92 -25.06
CA GLY A 509 1.29 14.05 -23.77
C GLY A 509 1.80 15.19 -22.89
N THR A 510 2.84 15.93 -23.30
CA THR A 510 3.33 17.11 -22.57
C THR A 510 2.37 18.30 -22.75
N LEU A 511 2.37 19.21 -21.76
CA LEU A 511 1.61 20.46 -21.83
C LEU A 511 2.55 21.59 -22.24
N GLU A 512 2.19 22.27 -23.31
CA GLU A 512 2.89 23.44 -23.84
C GLU A 512 2.13 24.71 -23.50
N VAL A 513 2.86 25.76 -23.16
CA VAL A 513 2.30 27.07 -22.85
C VAL A 513 1.88 27.74 -24.15
N THR A 514 0.70 28.35 -24.14
CA THR A 514 0.23 29.21 -25.24
C THR A 514 0.05 30.64 -24.74
N TYR A 515 0.28 31.62 -25.61
CA TYR A 515 -0.05 33.03 -25.36
C TYR A 515 -0.82 33.62 -26.51
N ASN A 516 -1.98 34.23 -26.22
CA ASN A 516 -2.90 34.74 -27.23
C ASN A 516 -3.20 33.69 -28.32
N ARG A 517 -3.35 32.42 -27.88
CA ARG A 517 -3.54 31.22 -28.72
C ARG A 517 -2.31 30.74 -29.50
N HIS A 518 -1.16 31.38 -29.45
CA HIS A 518 0.08 30.89 -30.09
C HIS A 518 0.82 29.91 -29.17
N PRO A 519 1.18 28.68 -29.60
CA PRO A 519 2.16 27.85 -28.90
C PRO A 519 3.51 28.55 -28.81
N LEU A 520 4.18 28.45 -27.65
CA LEU A 520 5.42 29.18 -27.38
C LEU A 520 6.63 28.26 -27.42
N TYR A 521 7.70 28.74 -28.04
CA TYR A 521 8.94 27.99 -28.21
C TYR A 521 10.16 28.80 -27.80
N TYR A 522 11.23 28.09 -27.47
CA TYR A 522 12.58 28.64 -27.37
C TYR A 522 13.31 28.53 -28.70
N TYR A 523 14.40 29.28 -28.85
CA TYR A 523 15.39 29.04 -29.89
C TYR A 523 16.72 28.62 -29.27
N VAL A 524 17.29 27.49 -29.67
CA VAL A 524 18.49 26.95 -28.99
C VAL A 524 19.72 27.84 -29.08
N ALA A 525 19.81 28.76 -30.04
CA ALA A 525 20.95 29.68 -30.14
C ALA A 525 20.85 30.87 -29.16
N ASP A 526 19.66 31.14 -28.61
CA ASP A 526 19.49 32.14 -27.57
C ASP A 526 19.95 31.56 -26.22
N LYS A 527 21.13 31.99 -25.77
CA LYS A 527 21.79 31.53 -24.52
C LYS A 527 21.69 32.55 -23.38
N ARG A 528 21.32 33.80 -23.67
CA ARG A 528 21.25 34.90 -22.71
C ARG A 528 19.87 35.56 -22.72
N PRO A 529 19.41 36.10 -21.58
CA PRO A 529 18.14 36.80 -21.51
C PRO A 529 18.00 37.90 -22.56
N GLY A 530 16.85 37.97 -23.20
CA GLY A 530 16.52 38.96 -24.23
C GLY A 530 17.24 38.81 -25.58
N GLN A 531 18.02 37.74 -25.78
CA GLN A 531 18.53 37.42 -27.12
C GLN A 531 17.37 37.05 -28.04
N THR A 532 17.41 37.57 -29.27
CA THR A 532 16.33 37.44 -30.26
C THR A 532 16.89 36.90 -31.58
N THR A 533 17.87 35.99 -31.53
CA THR A 533 18.60 35.54 -32.72
C THR A 533 17.76 34.66 -33.65
N GLY A 534 16.64 34.14 -33.15
CA GLY A 534 15.66 33.39 -33.93
C GLY A 534 14.68 34.26 -34.72
N GLN A 535 14.69 35.58 -34.49
CA GLN A 535 13.71 36.51 -35.04
C GLN A 535 13.69 36.49 -36.58
N GLY A 536 12.54 36.12 -37.15
CA GLY A 536 12.29 36.14 -38.60
C GLY A 536 12.96 34.99 -39.37
N LEU A 537 13.56 34.00 -38.71
CA LEU A 537 14.23 32.90 -39.40
C LEU A 537 13.21 32.02 -40.15
N PRO A 538 13.37 31.77 -41.47
CA PRO A 538 12.46 30.91 -42.22
C PRO A 538 12.87 29.44 -42.12
N GLN A 539 12.61 28.82 -40.96
CA GLN A 539 13.00 27.44 -40.67
C GLN A 539 11.77 26.51 -40.57
N PHE A 540 11.91 25.27 -41.05
CA PHE A 540 10.83 24.26 -41.04
C PHE A 540 9.56 24.64 -41.83
N GLY A 541 9.72 25.56 -42.80
CA GLY A 541 8.70 25.92 -43.78
C GLY A 541 7.83 27.13 -43.43
N ALA A 542 8.16 27.88 -42.36
CA ALA A 542 7.53 29.17 -42.04
C ALA A 542 8.48 30.02 -41.16
N PRO A 543 8.27 31.34 -41.06
CA PRO A 543 9.05 32.18 -40.16
C PRO A 543 8.68 31.98 -38.68
N TRP A 544 9.63 32.32 -37.81
CA TRP A 544 9.49 32.34 -36.35
C TRP A 544 9.55 33.79 -35.86
N TRP A 545 8.59 34.22 -35.04
CA TRP A 545 8.53 35.61 -34.59
C TRP A 545 8.52 35.71 -33.07
N VAL A 546 9.18 36.75 -32.58
CA VAL A 546 9.08 37.15 -31.17
C VAL A 546 7.73 37.80 -30.94
N LEU A 547 7.07 37.42 -29.85
CA LEU A 547 5.79 38.00 -29.45
C LEU A 547 5.97 39.20 -28.53
N SER A 548 5.15 40.22 -28.77
CA SER A 548 4.97 41.39 -27.87
C SER A 548 4.11 41.03 -26.64
N PRO A 549 4.07 41.89 -25.60
CA PRO A 549 3.17 41.71 -24.45
C PRO A 549 1.68 41.65 -24.80
N SER A 550 1.30 42.13 -25.99
CA SER A 550 -0.07 42.03 -26.51
C SER A 550 -0.36 40.69 -27.18
N GLY A 551 0.64 39.80 -27.30
CA GLY A 551 0.52 38.52 -28.01
C GLY A 551 0.47 38.66 -29.52
N ARG A 552 1.11 39.72 -30.06
CA ARG A 552 1.27 39.95 -31.50
C ARG A 552 2.72 39.79 -31.90
N GLU A 553 2.95 39.19 -33.06
CA GLU A 553 4.23 39.10 -33.75
C GLU A 553 4.85 40.49 -33.94
N ILE A 554 6.17 40.59 -33.74
CA ILE A 554 6.93 41.81 -33.99
C ILE A 554 7.62 41.66 -35.36
N HIS A 555 7.23 42.45 -36.37
CA HIS A 555 7.80 42.33 -37.74
C HIS A 555 8.81 43.42 -38.11
N ARG A 556 8.98 44.47 -37.30
CA ARG A 556 9.92 45.59 -37.57
C ARG A 556 10.54 46.11 -36.28
N VAL A 557 11.83 46.38 -36.34
CA VAL A 557 12.55 47.19 -35.34
C VAL A 557 12.19 48.65 -35.61
N ARG A 558 11.75 49.40 -34.60
CA ARG A 558 11.75 50.87 -34.66
C ARG A 558 13.11 51.38 -34.23
#